data_AF-A0A2M7V3L2-F1
#
_entry.id   AF-A0A2M7V3L2-F1
#
_cell.length_a   1.000
_cell.length_b   1.000
_cell.length_c   1.000
_cell.angle_alpha   90.00
_cell.angle_beta   90.00
_cell.angle_gamma   90.00
#
_symmetry.space_group_name_H-M   'P 1'
#
loop_
_entity.id
_entity.type
_entity.pdbx_description
1 polymer ?
#
loop_
_entity_poly.entity_id
_entity_poly.type
_entity_poly.pdbx_seq_one_letter_code
_entity_poly.pdbx_strand_id
1 'polypeptide(L)' 'LSHAAIVSREMKLPCVVGVKDIFEHVKDGDSIEVDATSGIVRKR' A
#
# COMPACT_ATOMS: atom_id res chain seq x y z
N LEU A 1 6.27 5.01 13.68
CA LEU A 1 5.37 3.83 13.76
C LEU A 1 3.95 4.32 13.44
N SER A 2 3.25 3.70 12.49
CA SER A 2 1.86 4.06 12.13
C SER A 2 0.88 3.00 12.64
N HIS A 3 -0.34 3.40 13.00
CA HIS A 3 -1.41 2.47 13.40
C HIS A 3 -1.67 1.42 12.32
N ALA A 4 -1.75 1.83 11.05
CA ALA A 4 -2.00 0.92 9.93
C ALA A 4 -0.91 -0.15 9.78
N ALA A 5 0.37 0.23 9.90
CA ALA A 5 1.49 -0.70 9.75
C ALA A 5 1.51 -1.79 10.83
N ILE A 6 1.14 -1.44 12.07
CA ILE A 6 1.09 -2.41 13.19
C ILE A 6 -0.05 -3.38 12.96
N VAL A 7 -1.25 -2.89 12.65
CA VAL A 7 -2.43 -3.72 12.42
C VAL A 7 -2.20 -4.67 11.24
N SER A 8 -1.69 -4.17 10.10
CA SER A 8 -1.39 -5.02 8.95
C SER A 8 -0.37 -6.11 9.26
N ARG A 9 0.66 -5.82 10.07
CA ARG A 9 1.64 -6.82 10.51
C ARG A 9 0.98 -7.94 11.32
N GLU A 10 0.12 -7.59 12.29
CA GLU A 10 -0.59 -8.58 13.12
C GLU A 10 -1.57 -9.43 12.29
N MET A 11 -2.19 -8.82 11.28
CA MET A 11 -3.06 -9.53 10.34
C MET A 11 -2.30 -10.32 9.27
N LYS A 12 -0.97 -10.27 9.25
CA LYS A 12 -0.11 -10.88 8.22
C LYS A 12 -0.47 -10.41 6.80
N LEU A 13 -0.90 -9.15 6.66
CA LEU A 13 -1.22 -8.53 5.38
C LEU A 13 -0.06 -7.64 4.89
N PRO A 14 0.26 -7.68 3.59
CA PRO A 14 1.23 -6.76 3.00
C PRO A 14 0.71 -5.31 3.11
N CYS A 15 1.58 -4.38 3.49
CA CYS A 15 1.20 -2.98 3.69
C CYS A 15 2.35 -2.05 3.29
N VAL A 16 2.03 -1.00 2.52
CA VAL A 16 2.94 0.11 2.21
C VAL A 16 2.25 1.39 2.67
N VAL A 17 2.94 2.21 3.47
CA VAL A 17 2.42 3.46 4.03
C VAL A 17 3.26 4.65 3.57
N GLY A 18 2.65 5.83 3.51
CA GLY A 18 3.36 7.07 3.14
C GLY A 18 3.63 7.19 1.63
N VAL A 19 2.84 6.55 0.78
CA VAL A 19 2.93 6.71 -0.68
C VAL A 19 2.42 8.11 -1.03
N LYS A 20 3.33 8.95 -1.50
CA LYS A 20 3.04 10.33 -1.87
C LYS A 20 2.09 10.37 -3.07
N ASP A 21 1.14 11.29 -3.07
CA ASP A 21 0.28 11.62 -4.22
C ASP A 21 -0.57 10.42 -4.75
N ILE A 22 -0.75 9.36 -3.96
CA ILE A 22 -1.36 8.10 -4.40
C ILE A 22 -2.81 8.26 -4.92
N PHE A 23 -3.60 9.15 -4.32
CA PHE A 23 -5.00 9.39 -4.71
C PHE A 23 -5.14 10.13 -6.05
N GLU A 24 -4.07 10.77 -6.52
CA GLU A 24 -4.04 11.38 -7.85
C GLU A 24 -3.77 10.33 -8.93
N HIS A 25 -3.01 9.28 -8.59
CA HIS A 25 -2.57 8.23 -9.51
C HIS A 25 -3.46 6.98 -9.53
N VAL A 26 -4.23 6.73 -8.47
CA VAL A 26 -5.11 5.55 -8.33
C VAL A 26 -6.55 5.99 -8.12
N LYS A 27 -7.47 5.35 -8.83
CA LYS A 27 -8.91 5.55 -8.71
C LYS A 27 -9.61 4.26 -8.29
N ASP A 28 -10.82 4.42 -7.75
CA ASP A 28 -11.65 3.29 -7.38
C ASP A 28 -11.88 2.38 -8.60
N GLY A 29 -11.69 1.08 -8.40
CA GLY A 29 -11.78 0.07 -9.46
C GLY A 29 -10.46 -0.22 -10.19
N ASP A 30 -9.39 0.55 -9.97
CA ASP A 30 -8.07 0.23 -10.52
C ASP A 30 -7.50 -1.06 -9.91
N SER A 31 -6.90 -1.90 -10.75
CA SER A 31 -6.08 -3.03 -10.28
C SER A 31 -4.64 -2.54 -10.05
N ILE A 32 -4.13 -2.75 -8.83
CA ILE A 32 -2.78 -2.35 -8.44
C ILE A 32 -2.00 -3.56 -7.89
N GLU A 33 -0.69 -3.52 -8.10
CA GLU A 33 0.25 -4.46 -7.52
C GLU A 33 1.04 -3.78 -6.40
N VAL A 34 1.16 -4.46 -5.27
CA VAL A 34 1.85 -3.95 -4.07
C VAL A 34 2.94 -4.92 -3.67
N ASP A 35 4.20 -4.48 -3.74
CA ASP A 35 5.36 -5.16 -3.18
C ASP A 35 5.70 -4.53 -1.82
N ALA A 36 5.27 -5.19 -0.75
CA ALA A 36 5.51 -4.74 0.62
C ALA A 36 6.94 -5.01 1.13
N THR A 37 7.76 -5.78 0.40
CA THR A 37 9.18 -6.00 0.73
C THR A 37 10.03 -4.85 0.22
N SER A 38 9.82 -4.44 -1.03
CA SER A 38 10.56 -3.34 -1.66
C SER A 38 9.90 -1.97 -1.42
N GLY A 39 8.65 -1.94 -0.95
CA GLY A 39 7.87 -0.72 -0.75
C GLY A 39 7.34 -0.10 -2.06
N ILE A 40 7.15 -0.92 -3.10
CA ILE A 40 6.77 -0.46 -4.44
C ILE A 40 5.28 -0.69 -4.67
N VAL A 41 4.60 0.32 -5.22
CA VAL A 41 3.21 0.22 -5.69
C VAL A 41 3.20 0.50 -7.19
N ARG A 42 2.58 -0.39 -7.99
CA ARG A 42 2.49 -0.26 -9.44
C ARG A 42 1.03 -0.37 -9.89
N LYS A 43 0.62 0.46 -10.83
CA LYS A 43 -0.66 0.32 -11.50
C LYS A 43 -0.55 -0.72 -12.63
N ARG A 44 -1.55 -1.59 -12.76
CA ARG A 44 -1.67 -2.53 -13.88
C ARG A 44 -2.46 -1.94 -15.04
#